data_AF-A0A960CXL9-F1
#
_entry.id   AF-A0A960CXL9-F1
#
_cell.length_a   1.000
_cell.length_b   1.000
_cell.length_c   1.000
_cell.angle_alpha   90.00
_cell.angle_beta   90.00
_cell.angle_gamma   90.00
#
_symmetry.space_group_name_H-M   'P 1'
#
loop_
_entity.id
_entity.type
_entity.pdbx_description
1 polymer ?
#
loop_
_entity_poly.entity_id
_entity_poly.type
_entity_poly.pdbx_seq_one_letter_code
_entity_poly.pdbx_strand_id
1 'polypeptide(L)'
;MRDPRPTIIYTLTDEAPALATYSLLPILRAFATAGGVAIESRDISLSARILAAFPERLGPEREIHDALAELGALVRRPEANIIKLPNISASVPQLKEAIAELQAKGFDLPDYPDEPADASELDTQLRYDKIKGS
;
A
#
# COMPACT_ATOMS: atom_id res chain seq x y z
N MET A 1 -8.87 -8.75 31.76
CA MET A 1 -8.97 -8.49 30.30
C MET A 1 -7.84 -9.25 29.64
N ARG A 2 -8.12 -10.06 28.61
CA ARG A 2 -7.04 -10.71 27.84
C ARG A 2 -6.24 -9.58 27.19
N ASP A 3 -4.95 -9.53 27.45
CA ASP A 3 -4.02 -8.65 26.74
C ASP A 3 -4.27 -8.86 25.23
N PRO A 4 -4.50 -7.81 24.42
CA PRO A 4 -4.62 -7.99 22.98
C PRO A 4 -3.44 -8.83 22.48
N ARG A 5 -3.77 -9.86 21.70
CA ARG A 5 -2.76 -10.78 21.15
C ARG A 5 -1.66 -9.93 20.48
N PRO A 6 -0.38 -10.08 20.86
CA PRO A 6 0.69 -9.31 20.22
C PRO A 6 0.67 -9.52 18.71
N THR A 7 0.70 -8.43 17.95
CA THR A 7 0.60 -8.46 16.48
C THR A 7 1.82 -7.82 15.86
N ILE A 8 2.42 -8.52 14.90
CA ILE A 8 3.43 -7.98 13.99
C ILE A 8 2.71 -7.59 12.70
N ILE A 9 2.97 -6.38 12.22
CA ILE A 9 2.53 -5.95 10.89
C ILE A 9 3.65 -6.21 9.89
N TYR A 10 3.34 -6.97 8.85
CA TYR A 10 4.26 -7.29 7.76
C TYR A 10 3.85 -6.52 6.50
N THR A 11 4.73 -5.67 5.99
CA THR A 11 4.40 -4.86 4.80
C THR A 11 4.44 -5.71 3.54
N LEU A 12 3.36 -5.69 2.76
CA LEU A 12 3.39 -6.13 1.36
C LEU A 12 3.91 -4.97 0.53
N THR A 13 4.91 -5.22 -0.31
CA THR A 13 5.61 -4.19 -1.08
C THR A 13 5.65 -4.57 -2.56
N ASP A 14 6.74 -4.25 -3.25
CA ASP A 14 6.86 -4.30 -4.70
C ASP A 14 7.93 -5.31 -5.13
N GLU A 15 7.92 -5.69 -6.42
CA GLU A 15 9.01 -6.39 -7.11
C GLU A 15 9.57 -7.62 -6.36
N ALA A 16 10.89 -7.71 -6.20
CA ALA A 16 11.54 -8.87 -5.60
C ALA A 16 11.14 -9.12 -4.13
N PRO A 17 11.09 -8.10 -3.24
CA PRO A 17 10.58 -8.28 -1.88
C PRO A 17 9.13 -8.80 -1.82
N ALA A 18 8.26 -8.36 -2.75
CA ALA A 18 6.90 -8.88 -2.83
C ALA A 18 6.90 -10.38 -3.14
N LEU A 19 7.65 -10.81 -4.17
CA LEU A 19 7.79 -12.22 -4.53
C LEU A 19 8.35 -13.07 -3.38
N ALA A 20 9.37 -12.57 -2.67
CA ALA A 20 9.92 -13.26 -1.50
C ALA A 20 8.89 -13.40 -0.38
N THR A 21 8.03 -12.38 -0.20
CA THR A 21 6.94 -12.40 0.80
C THR A 21 5.94 -13.53 0.55
N TYR A 22 5.58 -13.80 -0.71
CA TYR A 22 4.68 -14.92 -1.04
C TYR A 22 5.21 -16.28 -0.59
N SER A 23 6.54 -16.45 -0.54
CA SER A 23 7.18 -17.68 -0.05
C SER A 23 7.35 -17.67 1.47
N LEU A 24 7.87 -16.58 2.03
CA LEU A 24 8.32 -16.54 3.42
C LEU A 24 7.18 -16.26 4.42
N LEU A 25 6.20 -15.43 4.07
CA LEU A 25 5.14 -15.00 5.00
C LEU A 25 4.27 -16.17 5.53
N PRO A 26 3.87 -17.16 4.71
CA PRO A 26 3.15 -18.33 5.21
C PRO A 26 3.94 -19.10 6.28
N ILE A 27 5.26 -19.23 6.09
CA ILE A 27 6.16 -19.89 7.04
C ILE A 27 6.21 -19.08 8.34
N LEU A 28 6.46 -17.76 8.26
CA LEU A 28 6.49 -16.90 9.44
C LEU A 28 5.18 -16.97 10.25
N ARG A 29 4.03 -16.96 9.58
CA ARG A 29 2.71 -17.09 10.23
C ARG A 29 2.56 -18.41 10.98
N ALA A 30 2.99 -19.53 10.37
CA ALA A 30 2.93 -20.84 11.01
C ALA A 30 3.78 -20.89 12.30
N PHE A 31 4.99 -20.34 12.27
CA PHE A 31 5.88 -20.30 13.44
C PHE A 31 5.40 -19.32 14.51
N ALA A 32 4.96 -18.11 14.13
CA ALA A 32 4.52 -17.09 15.08
C ALA A 32 3.24 -17.50 15.85
N THR A 33 2.33 -18.22 15.18
CA THR A 33 1.09 -18.69 15.81
C THR A 33 1.37 -19.64 16.98
N ALA A 34 2.42 -20.46 16.91
CA ALA A 34 2.84 -21.33 18.01
C ALA A 34 3.30 -20.54 19.25
N GLY A 35 3.81 -19.32 19.06
CA GLY A 35 4.18 -18.39 20.13
C GLY A 35 3.05 -17.44 20.57
N GLY A 36 1.83 -17.61 20.05
CA GLY A 36 0.70 -16.73 20.36
C GLY A 36 0.81 -15.32 19.75
N VAL A 37 1.66 -15.12 18.74
CA VAL A 37 1.83 -13.84 18.04
C VAL A 37 1.08 -13.89 16.71
N ALA A 38 0.29 -12.86 16.42
CA ALA A 38 -0.35 -12.69 15.12
C ALA A 38 0.59 -11.99 14.12
N ILE A 39 0.52 -12.36 12.84
CA ILE A 39 1.15 -11.59 11.76
C ILE A 39 0.06 -11.15 10.78
N GLU A 40 -0.24 -9.86 10.80
CA GLU A 40 -1.14 -9.22 9.85
C GLU A 40 -0.36 -8.52 8.75
N SER A 41 -1.01 -8.32 7.60
CA SER A 41 -0.39 -7.64 6.47
C SER A 41 -0.98 -6.26 6.28
N ARG A 42 -0.16 -5.33 5.79
CA ARG A 42 -0.58 -4.03 5.28
C ARG A 42 0.11 -3.79 3.94
N ASP A 43 -0.68 -3.51 2.91
CA ASP A 43 -0.16 -3.34 1.56
C ASP A 43 0.23 -1.87 1.33
N ILE A 44 1.53 -1.65 1.13
CA ILE A 44 2.10 -0.33 0.83
C ILE A 44 2.80 -0.33 -0.53
N SER A 45 2.49 -1.32 -1.38
CA SER A 45 2.94 -1.34 -2.77
C SER A 45 2.54 -0.05 -3.48
N LEU A 46 3.25 0.30 -4.56
CA LEU A 46 2.89 1.42 -5.42
C LEU A 46 1.43 1.30 -5.89
N SER A 47 1.01 0.10 -6.28
CA SER A 47 -0.36 -0.14 -6.74
C SER A 47 -1.42 0.11 -5.66
N ALA A 48 -1.19 -0.38 -4.44
CA ALA A 48 -2.12 -0.17 -3.33
C ALA A 48 -2.21 1.31 -2.94
N ARG A 49 -1.07 2.03 -2.93
CA ARG A 49 -1.04 3.47 -2.63
C ARG A 49 -1.75 4.29 -3.70
N ILE A 50 -1.62 3.94 -4.99
CA ILE A 50 -2.40 4.54 -6.07
C ILE A 50 -3.90 4.35 -5.84
N LEU A 51 -4.34 3.12 -5.59
CA LEU A 51 -5.76 2.81 -5.42
C LEU A 51 -6.35 3.50 -4.19
N ALA A 52 -5.66 3.44 -3.05
CA ALA A 52 -6.07 4.12 -1.81
C ALA A 52 -6.13 5.65 -1.98
N ALA A 53 -5.38 6.21 -2.92
CA ALA A 53 -5.43 7.62 -3.23
C ALA A 53 -6.63 8.01 -4.09
N PHE A 54 -7.44 7.10 -4.65
CA PHE A 54 -8.65 7.39 -5.45
C PHE A 54 -9.86 6.53 -5.06
N PRO A 55 -10.25 6.49 -3.77
CA PRO A 55 -11.30 5.58 -3.30
C PRO A 55 -12.67 5.86 -3.95
N GLU A 56 -12.95 7.10 -4.34
CA GLU A 56 -14.20 7.48 -5.02
C GLU A 56 -14.33 6.90 -6.43
N ARG A 57 -13.21 6.44 -7.01
CA ARG A 57 -13.16 5.74 -8.30
C ARG A 57 -13.26 4.23 -8.15
N LEU A 58 -13.13 3.73 -6.92
CA LEU A 58 -13.25 2.32 -6.59
C LEU A 58 -14.71 2.05 -6.22
N GLY A 59 -15.36 1.16 -6.96
CA GLY A 59 -16.67 0.66 -6.55
C GLY A 59 -16.61 0.04 -5.14
N PRO A 60 -17.75 -0.08 -4.42
CA PRO A 60 -17.77 -0.53 -3.02
C PRO A 60 -17.18 -1.94 -2.80
N GLU A 61 -17.14 -2.77 -3.84
CA GLU A 61 -16.54 -4.12 -3.78
C GLU A 61 -15.00 -4.11 -3.89
N ARG A 62 -14.40 -2.98 -4.26
CA ARG A 62 -12.95 -2.85 -4.55
C ARG A 62 -12.29 -1.78 -3.68
N GLU A 63 -12.93 -1.39 -2.59
CA GLU A 63 -12.38 -0.42 -1.66
C GLU A 63 -11.04 -0.92 -1.11
N ILE A 64 -10.01 -0.06 -1.20
CA ILE A 64 -8.69 -0.31 -0.63
C ILE A 64 -8.44 0.76 0.42
N HIS A 65 -8.17 0.34 1.65
CA HIS A 65 -7.84 1.25 2.75
C HIS A 65 -6.44 1.84 2.58
N ASP A 66 -6.26 3.08 3.04
CA ASP A 66 -4.95 3.74 3.09
C ASP A 66 -4.09 3.14 4.22
N ALA A 67 -3.49 2.00 3.92
CA ALA A 67 -2.61 1.27 4.82
C ALA A 67 -1.38 2.09 5.24
N LEU A 68 -0.91 3.04 4.40
CA LEU A 68 0.24 3.88 4.75
C LEU A 68 -0.15 4.90 5.83
N ALA A 69 -1.32 5.53 5.73
CA ALA A 69 -1.86 6.38 6.77
C ALA A 69 -2.13 5.61 8.07
N GLU A 70 -2.69 4.40 7.98
CA GLU A 70 -2.89 3.51 9.14
C GLU A 70 -1.56 3.20 9.86
N LEU A 71 -0.53 2.83 9.10
CA LEU A 71 0.80 2.56 9.64
C LEU A 71 1.43 3.82 10.25
N GLY A 72 1.24 4.99 9.63
CA GLY A 72 1.69 6.28 10.14
C GLY A 72 1.05 6.67 11.49
N ALA A 73 -0.20 6.27 11.72
CA ALA A 73 -0.85 6.38 13.02
C ALA A 73 -0.32 5.33 14.02
N LEU A 74 -0.12 4.09 13.56
CA LEU A 74 0.35 2.98 14.40
C LEU A 74 1.73 3.24 14.99
N VAL A 75 2.70 3.73 14.21
CA VAL A 75 4.09 3.98 14.68
C VAL A 75 4.19 4.96 15.86
N ARG A 76 3.11 5.69 16.18
CA ARG A 76 3.04 6.59 17.34
C ARG A 76 2.63 5.88 18.62
N ARG A 77 2.30 4.59 18.55
CA ARG A 77 1.81 3.78 19.67
C ARG A 77 2.93 2.81 20.14
N PRO A 78 3.09 2.57 21.46
CA PRO A 78 4.15 1.71 21.98
C PRO A 78 4.05 0.24 21.53
N GLU A 79 2.86 -0.22 21.19
CA GLU A 79 2.58 -1.56 20.67
C GLU A 79 2.94 -1.75 19.19
N ALA A 80 3.41 -0.70 18.51
CA ALA A 80 3.79 -0.80 17.10
C ALA A 80 4.96 -1.76 16.90
N ASN A 81 4.70 -2.86 16.20
CA ASN A 81 5.71 -3.81 15.77
C ASN A 81 5.55 -4.05 14.26
N ILE A 82 6.44 -3.46 13.46
CA ILE A 82 6.31 -3.43 12.01
C ILE A 82 7.59 -4.00 11.37
N ILE A 83 7.43 -5.03 10.56
CA ILE A 83 8.46 -5.52 9.66
C ILE A 83 8.26 -4.82 8.31
N LYS A 84 9.15 -3.87 8.02
CA LYS A 84 9.15 -3.06 6.80
C LYS A 84 10.13 -3.64 5.78
N LEU A 85 9.62 -4.10 4.65
CA LEU A 85 10.42 -4.56 3.51
C LEU A 85 10.74 -3.39 2.57
N PRO A 86 11.77 -3.47 1.71
CA PRO A 86 11.99 -2.47 0.66
C PRO A 86 10.77 -2.33 -0.26
N ASN A 87 10.45 -1.10 -0.66
CA ASN A 87 9.35 -0.74 -1.56
C ASN A 87 9.83 0.29 -2.60
N ILE A 88 9.07 0.48 -3.67
CA ILE A 88 9.37 1.45 -4.71
C ILE A 88 9.15 2.89 -4.18
N SER A 89 10.18 3.73 -4.31
CA SER A 89 10.04 5.19 -4.36
C SER A 89 9.88 5.60 -5.83
N ALA A 90 8.63 5.78 -6.26
CA ALA A 90 8.32 5.78 -7.69
C ALA A 90 8.86 7.02 -8.41
N SER A 91 9.53 6.80 -9.53
CA SER A 91 9.74 7.84 -10.54
C SER A 91 8.44 8.10 -11.31
N VAL A 92 8.37 9.21 -12.05
CA VAL A 92 7.20 9.50 -12.91
C VAL A 92 6.94 8.39 -13.94
N PRO A 93 7.95 7.83 -14.65
CA PRO A 93 7.74 6.70 -15.54
C PRO A 93 7.12 5.47 -14.85
N GLN A 94 7.66 5.07 -13.70
CA GLN A 94 7.13 3.92 -12.94
C GLN A 94 5.70 4.16 -12.45
N LEU A 95 5.38 5.40 -12.05
CA LEU A 95 4.01 5.76 -11.68
C LEU A 95 3.06 5.60 -12.87
N LYS A 96 3.41 6.13 -14.05
CA LYS A 96 2.58 6.02 -15.26
C LYS A 96 2.40 4.57 -15.70
N GLU A 97 3.45 3.75 -15.64
CA GLU A 97 3.37 2.31 -15.93
C GLU A 97 2.42 1.59 -14.97
N ALA A 98 2.51 1.87 -13.67
CA ALA A 98 1.61 1.29 -12.68
C ALA A 98 0.15 1.73 -12.87
N ILE A 99 -0.10 2.99 -13.22
CA ILE A 99 -1.44 3.50 -13.56
C ILE A 99 -1.99 2.75 -14.78
N ALA A 100 -1.20 2.64 -15.85
CA ALA A 100 -1.60 1.95 -17.08
C ALA A 100 -1.88 0.46 -16.82
N GLU A 101 -1.08 -0.22 -16.00
CA GLU A 101 -1.33 -1.61 -15.62
C GLU A 101 -2.64 -1.77 -14.83
N LEU A 102 -2.93 -0.85 -13.90
CA LEU A 102 -4.18 -0.86 -13.13
C LEU A 102 -5.39 -0.57 -14.03
N GLN A 103 -5.30 0.40 -14.93
CA GLN A 103 -6.35 0.67 -15.92
C GLN A 103 -6.61 -0.55 -16.81
N ALA A 104 -5.56 -1.25 -17.27
CA ALA A 104 -5.69 -2.49 -18.02
C ALA A 104 -6.36 -3.63 -17.23
N LYS A 105 -6.27 -3.60 -15.89
CA LYS A 105 -7.00 -4.49 -14.97
C LYS A 105 -8.43 -4.02 -14.66
N GLY A 106 -8.87 -2.90 -15.25
CA GLY A 106 -10.24 -2.40 -15.16
C GLY A 106 -10.50 -1.51 -13.94
N PHE A 107 -9.49 -0.79 -13.46
CA PHE A 107 -9.66 0.30 -12.49
C PHE A 107 -9.87 1.64 -13.22
N ASP A 108 -10.90 2.40 -12.85
CA ASP A 108 -11.20 3.72 -13.43
C ASP A 108 -10.31 4.82 -12.82
N LEU A 109 -9.02 4.74 -13.08
CA LEU A 109 -8.05 5.72 -12.58
C LEU A 109 -7.76 6.78 -13.64
N PRO A 110 -7.69 8.07 -13.27
CA PRO A 110 -7.26 9.11 -14.19
C PRO A 110 -5.77 8.93 -14.54
N ASP A 111 -5.38 9.39 -15.73
CA ASP A 111 -3.96 9.46 -16.09
C ASP A 111 -3.22 10.50 -15.24
N TYR A 112 -1.90 10.37 -15.13
CA TYR A 112 -1.06 11.41 -14.52
C TYR A 112 -0.91 12.60 -15.50
N PRO A 113 -1.40 13.80 -15.16
CA PRO A 113 -1.26 14.96 -16.03
C PRO A 113 0.13 15.60 -15.84
N ASP A 114 0.93 15.64 -16.91
CA ASP A 114 2.24 16.31 -16.89
C ASP A 114 2.10 17.82 -16.72
N GLU A 115 1.13 18.41 -17.43
CA GLU A 115 0.82 19.84 -17.41
C GLU A 115 -0.69 20.00 -17.20
N PRO A 116 -1.16 20.13 -15.94
CA PRO A 116 -2.60 20.19 -15.65
C PRO A 116 -3.21 21.49 -16.21
N ALA A 117 -4.27 21.35 -17.00
CA ALA A 117 -4.97 22.44 -17.67
C ALA A 117 -6.13 23.01 -16.85
N ASP A 118 -6.63 22.25 -15.85
CA ASP A 118 -7.75 22.66 -15.00
C ASP A 118 -7.60 22.20 -13.54
N ALA A 119 -8.58 22.57 -12.71
CA ALA A 119 -8.58 22.26 -11.28
C ALA A 119 -8.71 20.75 -10.99
N SER A 120 -9.37 19.99 -11.86
CA SER A 120 -9.53 18.53 -11.71
C SER A 120 -8.23 17.80 -12.03
N GLU A 121 -7.55 18.21 -13.10
CA GLU A 121 -6.21 17.69 -13.42
C GLU A 121 -5.19 18.09 -12.37
N LEU A 122 -5.26 19.31 -11.84
CA LEU A 122 -4.39 19.75 -10.75
C LEU A 122 -4.60 18.91 -9.47
N ASP A 123 -5.85 18.64 -9.08
CA ASP A 123 -6.15 17.76 -7.95
C ASP A 123 -5.59 16.35 -8.16
N THR A 124 -5.79 15.80 -9.36
CA THR A 124 -5.26 14.49 -9.75
C THR A 124 -3.74 14.44 -9.66
N GLN A 125 -3.06 15.46 -10.20
CA GLN A 125 -1.61 15.58 -10.11
C GLN A 125 -1.15 15.61 -8.65
N LEU A 126 -1.76 16.45 -7.82
CA LEU A 126 -1.38 16.61 -6.41
C LEU A 126 -1.56 15.33 -5.61
N ARG A 127 -2.57 14.51 -5.92
CA ARG A 127 -2.77 13.19 -5.29
C ARG A 127 -1.67 12.22 -5.69
N TYR A 128 -1.36 12.12 -6.99
CA TYR A 128 -0.25 11.29 -7.47
C TYR A 128 1.12 11.76 -6.99
N ASP A 129 1.32 13.07 -6.82
CA ASP A 129 2.55 13.67 -6.33
C ASP A 129 2.90 13.25 -4.91
N LYS A 130 1.90 12.93 -4.08
CA LYS A 130 2.09 12.36 -2.74
C LYS A 130 2.52 10.89 -2.76
N ILE A 131 2.44 10.22 -3.92
CA ILE A 131 2.71 8.79 -4.09
C ILE A 131 4.08 8.55 -4.71
N LYS A 132 4.49 9.42 -5.66
CA LYS A 132 5.83 9.35 -6.25
C LYS A 132 6.91 9.85 -5.27
N GLY A 133 8.13 9.38 -5.47
CA GLY A 133 9.24 9.70 -4.56
C GLY A 133 9.15 8.94 -3.23
N SER A 134 9.65 9.57 -2.15
CA SER A 134 9.65 9.01 -0.79
C SER A 134 8.86 9.88 0.17
#